data_AF-A0A200I125-F1
#
_entry.id   AF-A0A200I125-F1
#
_cell.length_a   1.000
_cell.length_b   1.000
_cell.length_c   1.000
_cell.angle_alpha   90.00
_cell.angle_beta   90.00
_cell.angle_gamma   90.00
#
_symmetry.space_group_name_H-M   'P 1'
#
loop_
_entity.id
_entity.type
_entity.pdbx_description
1 polymer ?
#
loop_
_entity_poly.entity_id
_entity_poly.type
_entity_poly.pdbx_seq_one_letter_code
_entity_poly.pdbx_strand_id
1 'polypeptide(L)'
;MIDIIKAELYKLYKRKFVLTLCFLCLLPFIYGIGEYLHWKIIVIGAKLDLITFITSMWSFTLILTVPIILLLTMTAGLVAGEIEDGQILLEITRVTTRNQLIIGKYFAIVFITVFFYVLNISASFLAYILFLSNTSKGYKNILTMHSYNIESILISLCSLVFLIFMITLTFNFSTRKGIVVSTMIGFVSYLVCMLLGYIDVISKFVPGYYTVVSNYHFSILTVFIQLVEMFVMITLLIANACYNFKIKEF
;
A
#
# COMPACT_ATOMS: atom_id res chain seq x y z
N MET A 1 -15.27 -3.52 19.07
CA MET A 1 -14.59 -3.19 17.78
C MET A 1 -13.08 -3.40 17.88
N ILE A 2 -12.40 -2.82 18.86
CA ILE A 2 -10.95 -3.00 19.06
C ILE A 2 -10.56 -4.48 19.22
N ASP A 3 -11.35 -5.27 19.95
CA ASP A 3 -11.05 -6.71 20.14
C ASP A 3 -11.17 -7.51 18.84
N ILE A 4 -12.10 -7.13 17.96
CA ILE A 4 -12.22 -7.69 16.61
C ILE A 4 -10.95 -7.37 15.82
N ILE A 5 -10.54 -6.09 15.80
CA ILE A 5 -9.32 -5.68 15.10
C ILE A 5 -8.09 -6.44 15.62
N LYS A 6 -7.94 -6.58 16.94
CA LYS A 6 -6.84 -7.34 17.55
C LYS A 6 -6.85 -8.81 17.15
N ALA A 7 -8.02 -9.46 17.17
CA ALA A 7 -8.15 -10.85 16.75
C ALA A 7 -7.77 -11.02 15.27
N GLU A 8 -8.23 -10.12 14.40
CA GLU A 8 -7.90 -10.14 12.97
C GLU A 8 -6.42 -9.88 12.71
N LEU A 9 -5.81 -8.92 13.40
CA LEU A 9 -4.37 -8.66 13.31
C LEU A 9 -3.55 -9.87 13.74
N TYR A 10 -3.97 -10.56 14.80
CA TYR A 10 -3.29 -11.77 15.27
C TYR A 10 -3.35 -12.90 14.24
N LYS A 11 -4.50 -13.10 13.57
CA LYS A 11 -4.64 -14.06 12.47
C LYS A 11 -3.72 -13.68 11.31
N LEU A 12 -3.75 -12.41 10.89
CA LEU A 12 -2.96 -11.90 9.77
C LEU A 12 -1.46 -12.05 10.02
N TYR A 13 -0.98 -11.72 11.22
CA TYR A 13 0.42 -11.85 11.61
C TYR A 13 0.96 -13.28 11.45
N LYS A 14 0.12 -14.31 11.70
CA LYS A 14 0.52 -15.72 11.52
C LYS A 14 0.56 -16.17 10.06
N ARG A 15 0.00 -15.40 9.11
CA ARG A 15 -0.01 -15.77 7.70
C ARG A 15 1.38 -15.57 7.09
N LYS A 16 1.83 -16.54 6.29
CA LYS A 16 3.13 -16.52 5.60
C LYS A 16 3.34 -15.25 4.74
N PHE A 17 2.26 -14.69 4.20
CA PHE A 17 2.31 -13.46 3.40
C PHE A 17 2.86 -12.24 4.16
N VAL A 18 2.58 -12.11 5.47
CA VAL A 18 3.14 -11.01 6.28
C VAL A 18 4.65 -11.14 6.39
N LEU A 19 5.17 -12.36 6.57
CA LEU A 19 6.60 -12.60 6.58
C LEU A 19 7.25 -12.24 5.24
N THR A 20 6.60 -12.59 4.12
CA THR A 20 7.06 -12.21 2.77
C THR A 20 7.08 -10.69 2.59
N LEU A 21 6.04 -9.98 3.05
CA LEU A 21 6.02 -8.50 3.02
C LEU A 21 7.16 -7.90 3.86
N CYS A 22 7.41 -8.43 5.06
CA CYS A 22 8.54 -8.00 5.88
C CYS A 22 9.89 -8.23 5.17
N PHE A 23 10.04 -9.34 4.45
CA PHE A 23 11.25 -9.61 3.67
C PHE A 23 11.42 -8.61 2.51
N LEU A 24 10.32 -8.23 1.84
CA LEU A 24 10.34 -7.21 0.78
C LEU A 24 10.72 -5.82 1.32
N CYS A 25 10.48 -5.52 2.60
CA CYS A 25 10.99 -4.31 3.24
C CYS A 25 12.53 -4.28 3.40
N LEU A 26 13.24 -5.39 3.14
CA LEU A 26 14.70 -5.42 3.15
C LEU A 26 15.33 -4.98 1.82
N LEU A 27 14.54 -4.74 0.77
CA LEU A 27 15.04 -4.22 -0.51
C LEU A 27 15.93 -2.95 -0.38
N PRO A 28 15.63 -1.96 0.48
CA PRO A 28 16.50 -0.80 0.67
C PRO A 28 17.90 -1.16 1.14
N PHE A 29 18.06 -2.24 1.92
CA PHE A 29 19.37 -2.73 2.37
C PHE A 29 20.19 -3.27 1.21
N ILE A 30 19.56 -4.01 0.28
CA ILE A 30 20.25 -4.54 -0.91
C ILE A 30 20.79 -3.38 -1.76
N TYR A 31 19.99 -2.33 -1.95
CA TYR A 31 20.42 -1.12 -2.67
C TYR A 31 21.54 -0.38 -1.94
N GLY A 32 21.41 -0.19 -0.62
CA GLY A 32 22.45 0.45 0.19
C GLY A 32 23.79 -0.30 0.16
N ILE A 33 23.75 -1.62 0.33
CA ILE A 33 24.94 -2.49 0.28
C ILE A 33 25.56 -2.50 -1.12
N GLY A 34 24.75 -2.62 -2.16
CA GLY A 34 25.26 -2.69 -3.53
C GLY A 34 25.95 -1.39 -3.96
N GLU A 35 25.46 -0.23 -3.54
CA GLU A 35 26.17 1.04 -3.78
C GLU A 35 27.47 1.12 -2.97
N TYR A 36 27.45 0.68 -1.69
CA TYR A 36 28.66 0.64 -0.85
C TYR A 36 29.75 -0.29 -1.40
N LEU A 37 29.36 -1.41 -2.01
CA LEU A 37 30.27 -2.39 -2.63
C LEU A 37 30.56 -2.09 -4.12
N HIS A 38 30.08 -0.96 -4.65
CA HIS A 38 30.23 -0.57 -6.05
C HIS A 38 29.78 -1.65 -7.06
N TRP A 39 28.65 -2.30 -6.80
CA TRP A 39 28.08 -3.28 -7.72
C TRP A 39 27.67 -2.65 -9.04
N LYS A 40 28.18 -3.16 -10.17
CA LYS A 40 27.87 -2.65 -11.52
C LYS A 40 26.37 -2.68 -11.88
N ILE A 41 25.57 -3.47 -11.16
CA ILE A 41 24.13 -3.63 -11.38
C ILE A 41 23.34 -2.49 -10.72
N ILE A 42 23.87 -1.89 -9.65
CA ILE A 42 23.20 -0.83 -8.88
C ILE A 42 23.95 0.46 -9.15
N VAL A 43 23.38 1.31 -10.00
CA VAL A 43 23.95 2.61 -10.34
C VAL A 43 22.99 3.70 -9.89
N ILE A 44 23.29 4.35 -8.76
CA ILE A 44 22.56 5.54 -8.37
C ILE A 44 23.12 6.73 -9.18
N GLY A 45 22.35 7.21 -10.14
CA GLY A 45 22.77 8.29 -11.05
C GLY A 45 23.05 9.62 -10.33
N ALA A 46 22.25 9.96 -9.32
CA ALA A 46 22.32 11.22 -8.59
C ALA A 46 22.79 11.05 -7.13
N LYS A 47 23.19 12.15 -6.48
CA LYS A 47 23.28 12.15 -5.02
C LYS A 47 21.89 12.13 -4.43
N LEU A 48 21.66 11.27 -3.45
CA LEU A 48 20.38 11.14 -2.77
C LEU A 48 20.52 11.63 -1.33
N ASP A 49 19.65 12.55 -0.94
CA ASP A 49 19.43 12.88 0.45
C ASP A 49 18.54 11.81 1.12
N LEU A 50 18.52 11.80 2.46
CA LEU A 50 17.83 10.79 3.25
C LEU A 50 16.35 10.66 2.86
N ILE A 51 15.65 11.77 2.72
CA ILE A 51 14.20 11.78 2.46
C ILE A 51 13.93 11.19 1.08
N THR A 52 14.68 11.64 0.08
CA THR A 52 14.51 11.18 -1.30
C THR A 52 14.88 9.72 -1.47
N PHE A 53 15.89 9.23 -0.73
CA PHE A 53 16.18 7.80 -0.69
C PHE A 53 15.00 7.01 -0.14
N ILE A 54 14.45 7.42 1.01
CA ILE A 54 13.30 6.76 1.64
C ILE A 54 12.09 6.73 0.71
N THR A 55 11.72 7.87 0.11
CA THR A 55 10.52 7.96 -0.74
C THR A 55 10.71 7.25 -2.08
N SER A 56 11.94 7.24 -2.61
CA SER A 56 12.28 6.47 -3.82
C SER A 56 12.23 4.97 -3.58
N MET A 57 12.73 4.50 -2.43
CA MET A 57 12.66 3.07 -2.06
C MET A 57 11.22 2.60 -1.85
N TRP A 58 10.37 3.44 -1.26
CA TRP A 58 8.93 3.16 -1.17
C TRP A 58 8.29 3.04 -2.56
N SER A 59 8.55 4.00 -3.45
CA SER A 59 8.03 3.99 -4.83
C SER A 59 8.54 2.77 -5.61
N PHE A 60 9.82 2.42 -5.44
CA PHE A 60 10.41 1.23 -6.03
C PHE A 60 9.74 -0.06 -5.54
N THR A 61 9.43 -0.14 -4.25
CA THR A 61 8.73 -1.27 -3.65
C THR A 61 7.34 -1.45 -4.27
N LEU A 62 6.63 -0.35 -4.54
CA LEU A 62 5.31 -0.40 -5.21
C LEU A 62 5.42 -0.82 -6.69
N ILE A 63 6.39 -0.29 -7.43
CA ILE A 63 6.62 -0.63 -8.85
C ILE A 63 6.88 -2.13 -9.03
N LEU A 64 7.56 -2.77 -8.09
CA LEU A 64 7.84 -4.21 -8.13
C LEU A 64 6.56 -5.06 -8.16
N THR A 65 5.40 -4.48 -7.83
CA THR A 65 4.05 -5.05 -7.98
C THR A 65 3.75 -6.28 -7.12
N VAL A 66 4.75 -7.09 -6.76
CA VAL A 66 4.61 -8.25 -5.85
C VAL A 66 4.01 -7.85 -4.49
N PRO A 67 4.47 -6.78 -3.80
CA PRO A 67 3.85 -6.37 -2.54
C PRO A 67 2.36 -6.02 -2.69
N ILE A 68 1.99 -5.39 -3.81
CA ILE A 68 0.61 -5.03 -4.11
C ILE A 68 -0.21 -6.32 -4.24
N ILE A 69 0.19 -7.25 -5.09
CA ILE A 69 -0.53 -8.52 -5.29
C ILE A 69 -0.71 -9.29 -3.98
N LEU A 70 0.33 -9.35 -3.15
CA LEU A 70 0.27 -10.00 -1.84
C LEU A 70 -0.76 -9.34 -0.92
N LEU A 71 -0.76 -8.01 -0.83
CA LEU A 71 -1.74 -7.25 -0.04
C LEU A 71 -3.17 -7.43 -0.56
N LEU A 72 -3.39 -7.41 -1.88
CA LEU A 72 -4.71 -7.66 -2.47
C LEU A 72 -5.20 -9.08 -2.16
N THR A 73 -4.30 -10.08 -2.26
CA THR A 73 -4.64 -11.48 -1.95
C THR A 73 -4.98 -11.67 -0.47
N MET A 74 -4.21 -11.05 0.43
CA MET A 74 -4.49 -11.06 1.86
C MET A 74 -5.84 -10.43 2.17
N THR A 75 -6.14 -9.30 1.52
CA THR A 75 -7.40 -8.59 1.66
C THR A 75 -8.58 -9.46 1.23
N ALA A 76 -8.49 -10.07 0.05
CA ALA A 76 -9.53 -10.95 -0.46
C ALA A 76 -9.72 -12.19 0.44
N GLY A 77 -8.63 -12.79 0.90
CA GLY A 77 -8.64 -13.97 1.79
C GLY A 77 -9.06 -13.68 3.23
N LEU A 78 -9.29 -12.42 3.61
CA LEU A 78 -9.80 -12.06 4.93
C LEU A 78 -11.33 -12.14 4.99
N VAL A 79 -12.01 -11.88 3.88
CA VAL A 79 -13.47 -11.94 3.79
C VAL A 79 -13.91 -13.12 2.94
N ALA A 80 -13.50 -13.17 1.67
CA ALA A 80 -13.93 -14.25 0.76
C ALA A 80 -13.45 -15.62 1.24
N GLY A 81 -12.23 -15.72 1.76
CA GLY A 81 -11.72 -17.00 2.27
C GLY A 81 -12.46 -17.50 3.49
N GLU A 82 -12.78 -16.64 4.45
CA GLU A 82 -13.56 -17.05 5.63
C GLU A 82 -15.03 -17.35 5.31
N ILE A 83 -15.56 -16.78 4.21
CA ILE A 83 -16.87 -17.15 3.67
C ILE A 83 -16.81 -18.53 3.05
N GLU A 84 -15.80 -18.81 2.20
CA GLU A 84 -15.59 -20.09 1.54
C GLU A 84 -15.34 -21.22 2.57
N ASP A 85 -14.60 -20.92 3.63
CA ASP A 85 -14.29 -21.87 4.72
C ASP A 85 -15.44 -22.01 5.75
N GLY A 86 -16.54 -21.26 5.60
CA GLY A 86 -17.68 -21.25 6.53
C GLY A 86 -17.41 -20.64 7.92
N GLN A 87 -16.17 -20.19 8.19
CA GLN A 87 -15.76 -19.60 9.46
C GLN A 87 -16.53 -18.32 9.79
N ILE A 88 -16.95 -17.58 8.76
CA ILE A 88 -17.65 -16.31 8.95
C ILE A 88 -18.99 -16.45 9.68
N LEU A 89 -19.69 -17.59 9.55
CA LEU A 89 -20.96 -17.84 10.27
C LEU A 89 -20.72 -17.90 11.79
N LEU A 90 -19.62 -18.51 12.21
CA LEU A 90 -19.23 -18.60 13.63
C LEU A 90 -18.88 -17.23 14.21
N GLU A 91 -18.40 -16.30 13.38
CA GLU A 91 -18.08 -14.95 13.83
C GLU A 91 -19.32 -14.06 13.89
N ILE A 92 -20.22 -14.16 12.91
CA ILE A 92 -21.47 -13.39 12.89
C ILE A 92 -22.30 -13.68 14.14
N THR A 93 -22.35 -14.93 14.61
CA THR A 93 -23.10 -15.32 15.83
C THR A 93 -22.50 -14.76 17.12
N ARG A 94 -21.22 -14.38 17.13
CA ARG A 94 -20.53 -13.84 18.32
C ARG A 94 -20.51 -12.32 18.39
N VAL A 95 -20.86 -11.64 17.30
CA VAL A 95 -20.75 -10.17 17.19
C VAL A 95 -22.13 -9.53 17.19
N THR A 96 -22.25 -8.40 17.91
CA THR A 96 -23.52 -7.67 18.08
C THR A 96 -24.11 -7.17 16.75
N THR A 97 -23.27 -6.78 15.79
CA THR A 97 -23.73 -6.35 14.44
C THR A 97 -22.78 -6.80 13.33
N ARG A 98 -23.36 -7.22 12.19
CA ARG A 98 -22.61 -7.63 10.99
C ARG A 98 -21.70 -6.51 10.46
N ASN A 99 -22.11 -5.25 10.56
CA ASN A 99 -21.32 -4.11 10.11
C ASN A 99 -20.05 -3.91 10.94
N GLN A 100 -20.12 -4.10 12.26
CA GLN A 100 -18.94 -3.98 13.13
C GLN A 100 -17.87 -5.03 12.80
N LEU A 101 -18.29 -6.24 12.39
CA LEU A 101 -17.36 -7.29 11.96
C LEU A 101 -16.59 -6.86 10.70
N ILE A 102 -17.31 -6.40 9.67
CA ILE A 102 -16.70 -5.97 8.40
C ILE A 102 -15.81 -4.75 8.56
N ILE A 103 -16.25 -3.76 9.34
CA ILE A 103 -15.45 -2.56 9.62
C ILE A 103 -14.18 -2.95 10.40
N GLY A 104 -14.29 -3.86 11.38
CA GLY A 104 -13.12 -4.35 12.11
C GLY A 104 -12.10 -5.07 11.21
N LYS A 105 -12.59 -5.94 10.33
CA LYS A 105 -11.79 -6.62 9.30
C LYS A 105 -11.10 -5.64 8.35
N TYR A 106 -11.82 -4.62 7.88
CA TYR A 106 -11.28 -3.57 7.04
C TYR A 106 -10.16 -2.78 7.76
N PHE A 107 -10.37 -2.36 9.01
CA PHE A 107 -9.33 -1.65 9.76
C PHE A 107 -8.09 -2.51 10.03
N ALA A 108 -8.25 -3.82 10.22
CA ALA A 108 -7.11 -4.72 10.39
C ALA A 108 -6.21 -4.75 9.14
N ILE A 109 -6.78 -4.81 7.94
CA ILE A 109 -5.98 -4.81 6.70
C ILE A 109 -5.37 -3.45 6.40
N VAL A 110 -6.08 -2.35 6.70
CA VAL A 110 -5.51 -0.99 6.61
C VAL A 110 -4.32 -0.84 7.57
N PHE A 111 -4.45 -1.35 8.81
CA PHE A 111 -3.36 -1.30 9.78
C PHE A 111 -2.13 -2.09 9.33
N ILE A 112 -2.30 -3.30 8.77
CA ILE A 112 -1.19 -4.05 8.19
C ILE A 112 -0.53 -3.30 7.02
N THR A 113 -1.31 -2.60 6.21
CA THR A 113 -0.81 -1.81 5.07
C THR A 113 0.02 -0.62 5.55
N VAL A 114 -0.48 0.12 6.54
CA VAL A 114 0.26 1.23 7.16
C VAL A 114 1.51 0.72 7.89
N PHE A 115 1.42 -0.41 8.57
CA PHE A 115 2.58 -1.05 9.19
C PHE A 115 3.65 -1.42 8.16
N PHE A 116 3.26 -1.97 7.01
CA PHE A 116 4.18 -2.26 5.91
C PHE A 116 4.89 -0.99 5.39
N TYR A 117 4.15 0.10 5.22
CA TYR A 117 4.71 1.40 4.84
C TYR A 117 5.73 1.93 5.86
N VAL A 118 5.37 1.94 7.14
CA VAL A 118 6.26 2.39 8.23
C VAL A 118 7.51 1.52 8.32
N LEU A 119 7.36 0.21 8.15
CA LEU A 119 8.48 -0.72 8.17
C LEU A 119 9.43 -0.47 6.99
N ASN A 120 8.90 -0.21 5.79
CA ASN A 120 9.71 0.12 4.62
C ASN A 120 10.47 1.43 4.79
N ILE A 121 9.82 2.47 5.35
CA ILE A 121 10.48 3.73 5.71
C ILE A 121 11.60 3.49 6.72
N SER A 122 11.33 2.75 7.78
CA SER A 122 12.30 2.46 8.84
C SER A 122 13.51 1.69 8.30
N ALA A 123 13.27 0.69 7.46
CA ALA A 123 14.33 -0.06 6.80
C ALA A 123 15.17 0.83 5.87
N SER A 124 14.52 1.70 5.08
CA SER A 124 15.19 2.65 4.19
C SER A 124 16.04 3.67 4.97
N PHE A 125 15.52 4.18 6.08
CA PHE A 125 16.24 5.07 6.98
C PHE A 125 17.51 4.41 7.54
N LEU A 126 17.39 3.18 8.04
CA LEU A 126 18.52 2.41 8.55
C LEU A 126 19.55 2.11 7.44
N ALA A 127 19.10 1.70 6.26
CA ALA A 127 19.97 1.41 5.13
C ALA A 127 20.75 2.66 4.67
N TYR A 128 20.11 3.83 4.67
CA TYR A 128 20.77 5.09 4.34
C TYR A 128 21.89 5.42 5.32
N ILE A 129 21.61 5.34 6.63
CA ILE A 129 22.58 5.69 7.67
C ILE A 129 23.78 4.73 7.64
N LEU A 130 23.53 3.42 7.55
CA LEU A 130 24.58 2.42 7.64
C LEU A 130 25.47 2.37 6.39
N PHE A 131 24.89 2.50 5.20
CA PHE A 131 25.63 2.28 3.95
C PHE A 131 25.78 3.54 3.14
N LEU A 132 24.66 4.20 2.78
CA LEU A 132 24.68 5.25 1.75
C LEU A 132 25.37 6.54 2.22
N SER A 133 25.24 6.90 3.49
CA SER A 133 25.85 8.11 4.09
C SER A 133 27.38 8.15 3.94
N ASN A 134 28.01 6.98 3.90
CA ASN A 134 29.46 6.81 3.79
C ASN A 134 29.96 6.74 2.33
N THR A 135 29.06 6.79 1.35
CA THR A 135 29.40 6.74 -0.08
C THR A 135 29.45 8.13 -0.70
N SER A 136 30.02 8.25 -1.91
CA SER A 136 30.04 9.49 -2.68
C SER A 136 28.64 9.96 -3.15
N LYS A 137 27.63 9.08 -3.05
CA LYS A 137 26.23 9.33 -3.45
C LYS A 137 25.36 9.80 -2.29
N GLY A 138 25.77 9.59 -1.05
CA GLY A 138 25.09 10.14 0.12
C GLY A 138 25.56 11.56 0.46
N TYR A 139 24.71 12.32 1.15
CA TYR A 139 25.12 13.56 1.79
C TYR A 139 25.77 13.26 3.14
N LYS A 140 26.94 13.86 3.42
CA LYS A 140 27.64 13.74 4.71
C LYS A 140 26.82 14.28 5.87
N ASN A 141 26.02 15.32 5.63
CA ASN A 141 25.05 15.81 6.60
C ASN A 141 23.71 15.09 6.38
N ILE A 142 23.27 14.33 7.38
CA ILE A 142 22.03 13.54 7.33
C ILE A 142 20.78 14.43 7.20
N LEU A 143 20.85 15.67 7.69
CA LEU A 143 19.73 16.63 7.77
C LEU A 143 19.74 17.70 6.66
N THR A 144 20.40 17.46 5.52
CA THR A 144 20.26 18.36 4.36
C THR A 144 18.84 18.30 3.82
N MET A 145 18.06 19.34 4.10
CA MET A 145 16.71 19.52 3.59
C MET A 145 16.76 20.31 2.29
N HIS A 146 16.19 19.74 1.23
CA HIS A 146 15.97 20.42 -0.02
C HIS A 146 14.49 20.76 -0.21
N SER A 147 14.20 21.76 -1.04
CA SER A 147 12.83 22.23 -1.31
C SER A 147 11.92 21.12 -1.87
N TYR A 148 12.49 20.18 -2.63
CA TYR A 148 11.78 19.04 -3.21
C TYR A 148 11.46 17.93 -2.19
N ASN A 149 12.01 17.98 -0.98
CA ASN A 149 11.78 16.94 0.04
C ASN A 149 10.33 16.89 0.51
N ILE A 150 9.67 18.05 0.59
CA ILE A 150 8.24 18.14 0.93
C ILE A 150 7.41 17.48 -0.18
N GLU A 151 7.76 17.72 -1.44
CA GLU A 151 7.10 17.11 -2.60
C GLU A 151 7.21 15.57 -2.54
N SER A 152 8.42 15.06 -2.34
CA SER A 152 8.71 13.62 -2.18
C SER A 152 7.89 12.97 -1.06
N ILE A 153 7.76 13.64 0.09
CA ILE A 153 6.95 13.12 1.21
C ILE A 153 5.46 13.08 0.83
N LEU A 154 4.93 14.14 0.23
CA LEU A 154 3.53 14.22 -0.18
C LEU A 154 3.19 13.14 -1.23
N ILE A 155 4.08 12.91 -2.18
CA ILE A 155 3.96 11.84 -3.19
C ILE A 155 3.97 10.46 -2.54
N SER A 156 4.87 10.23 -1.57
CA SER A 156 4.92 9.00 -0.79
C SER A 156 3.62 8.76 0.00
N LEU A 157 3.03 9.80 0.58
CA LEU A 157 1.72 9.70 1.24
C LEU A 157 0.59 9.43 0.24
N CYS A 158 0.58 10.10 -0.93
CA CYS A 158 -0.41 9.85 -1.97
C CYS A 158 -0.38 8.39 -2.44
N SER A 159 0.82 7.82 -2.60
CA SER A 159 0.96 6.41 -3.00
C SER A 159 0.53 5.42 -1.92
N LEU A 160 0.70 5.75 -0.63
CA LEU A 160 0.09 4.98 0.45
C LEU A 160 -1.44 5.01 0.40
N VAL A 161 -2.03 6.20 0.22
CA VAL A 161 -3.50 6.34 0.11
C VAL A 161 -4.03 5.60 -1.11
N PHE A 162 -3.30 5.62 -2.22
CA PHE A 162 -3.62 4.83 -3.41
C PHE A 162 -3.59 3.33 -3.15
N LEU A 163 -2.60 2.83 -2.41
CA LEU A 163 -2.55 1.43 -2.01
C LEU A 163 -3.75 1.05 -1.12
N ILE A 164 -4.14 1.93 -0.20
CA ILE A 164 -5.36 1.74 0.63
C ILE A 164 -6.61 1.71 -0.26
N PHE A 165 -6.70 2.58 -1.27
CA PHE A 165 -7.79 2.55 -2.25
C PHE A 165 -7.86 1.19 -2.97
N MET A 166 -6.74 0.66 -3.48
CA MET A 166 -6.69 -0.65 -4.15
C MET A 166 -7.14 -1.81 -3.24
N ILE A 167 -6.72 -1.77 -1.98
CA ILE A 167 -7.15 -2.71 -0.95
C ILE A 167 -8.64 -2.58 -0.68
N THR A 168 -9.15 -1.36 -0.55
CA THR A 168 -10.59 -1.11 -0.32
C THR A 168 -11.46 -1.63 -1.46
N LEU A 169 -11.01 -1.41 -2.70
CA LEU A 169 -11.66 -1.94 -3.90
C LEU A 169 -11.76 -3.47 -3.83
N THR A 170 -10.62 -4.12 -3.57
CA THR A 170 -10.54 -5.59 -3.46
C THR A 170 -11.40 -6.13 -2.32
N PHE A 171 -11.37 -5.45 -1.17
CA PHE A 171 -12.18 -5.77 0.00
C PHE A 171 -13.67 -5.72 -0.33
N ASN A 172 -14.12 -4.66 -1.01
CA ASN A 172 -15.51 -4.52 -1.44
C ASN A 172 -15.96 -5.70 -2.33
N PHE A 173 -15.16 -6.11 -3.32
CA PHE A 173 -15.50 -7.26 -4.16
C PHE A 173 -15.46 -8.59 -3.42
N SER A 174 -14.56 -8.75 -2.45
CA SER A 174 -14.43 -9.97 -1.64
C SER A 174 -15.66 -10.28 -0.78
N THR A 175 -16.53 -9.30 -0.54
CA THR A 175 -17.84 -9.55 0.11
C THR A 175 -18.78 -10.40 -0.76
N ARG A 176 -18.60 -10.40 -2.08
CA ARG A 176 -19.50 -11.03 -3.06
C ARG A 176 -18.84 -12.09 -3.92
N LYS A 177 -17.54 -11.98 -4.17
CA LYS A 177 -16.78 -12.83 -5.08
C LYS A 177 -15.74 -13.63 -4.28
N GLY A 178 -15.30 -14.74 -4.85
CA GLY A 178 -14.26 -15.57 -4.23
C GLY A 178 -12.89 -14.88 -4.18
N ILE A 179 -11.92 -15.51 -3.52
CA ILE A 179 -10.59 -14.94 -3.27
C ILE A 179 -9.90 -14.54 -4.58
N VAL A 180 -9.84 -15.49 -5.54
CA VAL A 180 -9.11 -15.31 -6.81
C VAL A 180 -9.70 -14.18 -7.63
N VAL A 181 -11.03 -14.17 -7.80
CA VAL A 181 -11.73 -13.16 -8.61
C VAL A 181 -11.58 -11.77 -8.01
N SER A 182 -11.70 -11.64 -6.68
CA SER A 182 -11.57 -10.34 -6.00
C SER A 182 -10.15 -9.78 -6.13
N THR A 183 -9.14 -10.65 -5.95
CA THR A 183 -7.73 -10.28 -6.12
C THR A 183 -7.45 -9.82 -7.55
N MET A 184 -7.97 -10.55 -8.54
CA MET A 184 -7.80 -10.20 -9.96
C MET A 184 -8.48 -8.88 -10.31
N ILE A 185 -9.67 -8.60 -9.77
CA ILE A 185 -10.33 -7.30 -9.99
C ILE A 185 -9.47 -6.16 -9.42
N GLY A 186 -8.93 -6.34 -8.21
CA GLY A 186 -7.96 -5.40 -7.64
C GLY A 186 -6.77 -5.17 -8.54
N PHE A 187 -6.13 -6.26 -8.99
CA PHE A 187 -4.92 -6.18 -9.82
C PHE A 187 -5.19 -5.58 -11.20
N VAL A 188 -6.25 -6.00 -11.89
CA VAL A 188 -6.66 -5.45 -13.19
C VAL A 188 -6.98 -3.96 -13.05
N SER A 189 -7.62 -3.54 -11.96
CA SER A 189 -7.91 -2.11 -11.73
C SER A 189 -6.63 -1.29 -11.57
N TYR A 190 -5.59 -1.85 -10.94
CA TYR A 190 -4.27 -1.22 -10.86
C TYR A 190 -3.64 -1.08 -12.26
N LEU A 191 -3.72 -2.13 -13.09
CA LEU A 191 -3.24 -2.07 -14.49
C LEU A 191 -4.02 -1.04 -15.31
N VAL A 192 -5.34 -0.96 -15.14
CA VAL A 192 -6.18 0.05 -15.81
C VAL A 192 -5.78 1.46 -15.39
N CYS A 193 -5.50 1.70 -14.10
CA CYS A 193 -4.98 2.99 -13.65
C CYS A 193 -3.63 3.33 -14.33
N MET A 194 -2.72 2.36 -14.43
CA MET A 194 -1.47 2.56 -15.16
C MET A 194 -1.69 2.88 -16.65
N LEU A 195 -2.60 2.16 -17.32
CA LEU A 195 -2.92 2.41 -18.73
C LEU A 195 -3.53 3.79 -18.96
N LEU A 196 -4.48 4.19 -18.11
CA LEU A 196 -5.09 5.52 -18.15
C LEU A 196 -4.08 6.63 -17.84
N GLY A 197 -3.06 6.32 -17.03
CA GLY A 197 -1.95 7.22 -16.72
C GLY A 197 -1.13 7.66 -17.94
N TYR A 198 -1.13 6.90 -19.03
CA TYR A 198 -0.46 7.29 -20.29
C TYR A 198 -1.25 8.29 -21.13
N ILE A 199 -2.53 8.56 -20.79
CA ILE A 199 -3.37 9.50 -21.52
C ILE A 199 -3.28 10.88 -20.84
N ASP A 200 -2.52 11.81 -21.42
CA ASP A 200 -2.20 13.12 -20.81
C ASP A 200 -3.42 13.89 -20.30
N VAL A 201 -4.53 13.86 -21.03
CA VAL A 201 -5.77 14.59 -20.69
C VAL A 201 -6.46 14.00 -19.44
N ILE A 202 -6.43 12.69 -19.27
CA ILE A 202 -7.19 11.97 -18.22
C ILE A 202 -6.29 11.68 -17.01
N SER A 203 -4.98 11.57 -17.21
CA SER A 203 -3.99 11.13 -16.20
C SER A 203 -4.16 11.83 -14.84
N LYS A 204 -4.41 13.14 -14.82
CA LYS A 204 -4.57 13.95 -13.59
C LYS A 204 -5.77 13.56 -12.71
N PHE A 205 -6.76 12.88 -13.29
CA PHE A 205 -7.97 12.39 -12.62
C PHE A 205 -7.93 10.88 -12.41
N VAL A 206 -6.83 10.21 -12.74
CA VAL A 206 -6.67 8.79 -12.47
C VAL A 206 -6.36 8.62 -10.98
N PRO A 207 -7.04 7.71 -10.27
CA PRO A 207 -6.69 7.39 -8.91
C PRO A 207 -5.23 6.96 -8.84
N GLY A 208 -4.43 7.63 -8.02
CA GLY A 208 -3.01 7.32 -7.89
C GLY A 208 -2.12 7.93 -8.97
N TYR A 209 -2.49 9.09 -9.53
CA TYR A 209 -1.68 9.88 -10.48
C TYR A 209 -0.18 9.89 -10.15
N TYR A 210 0.18 10.19 -8.90
CA TYR A 210 1.57 10.26 -8.44
C TYR A 210 2.29 8.91 -8.31
N THR A 211 1.56 7.80 -8.40
CA THR A 211 2.11 6.44 -8.31
C THR A 211 2.25 5.81 -9.69
N VAL A 212 1.27 6.03 -10.58
CA VAL A 212 1.16 5.30 -11.85
C VAL A 212 1.68 6.09 -13.06
N VAL A 213 1.79 7.41 -12.97
CA VAL A 213 2.27 8.27 -14.06
C VAL A 213 3.76 8.56 -13.87
N SER A 214 4.58 8.23 -14.86
CA SER A 214 6.04 8.41 -14.80
C SER A 214 6.48 9.88 -14.86
N ASN A 215 5.78 10.71 -15.63
CA ASN A 215 6.06 12.14 -15.80
C ASN A 215 4.99 13.01 -15.16
N TYR A 216 4.67 12.76 -13.88
CA TYR A 216 3.68 13.57 -13.19
C TYR A 216 4.16 15.02 -13.02
N HIS A 217 3.22 15.96 -13.03
CA HIS A 217 3.49 17.35 -12.67
C HIS A 217 3.05 17.60 -11.22
N PHE A 218 4.02 17.92 -10.37
CA PHE A 218 3.73 18.25 -8.98
C PHE A 218 3.01 19.59 -8.87
N SER A 219 1.92 19.60 -8.11
CA SER A 219 1.21 20.80 -7.69
C SER A 219 0.44 20.46 -6.43
N ILE A 220 0.49 21.34 -5.44
CA ILE A 220 -0.22 21.17 -4.17
C ILE A 220 -1.73 21.03 -4.40
N LEU A 221 -2.27 21.74 -5.38
CA LEU A 221 -3.68 21.63 -5.76
C LEU A 221 -4.02 20.22 -6.27
N THR A 222 -3.18 19.65 -7.13
CA THR A 222 -3.37 18.30 -7.67
C THR A 222 -3.26 17.23 -6.58
N VAL A 223 -2.33 17.39 -5.62
CA VAL A 223 -2.25 16.54 -4.42
C VAL A 223 -3.55 16.57 -3.63
N PHE A 224 -4.09 17.76 -3.36
CA PHE A 224 -5.33 17.91 -2.61
C PHE A 224 -6.51 17.26 -3.35
N ILE A 225 -6.64 17.50 -4.65
CA ILE A 225 -7.70 16.88 -5.49
C ILE A 225 -7.61 15.36 -5.42
N GLN A 226 -6.42 14.79 -5.60
CA GLN A 226 -6.20 13.33 -5.55
C GLN A 226 -6.53 12.72 -4.19
N LEU A 227 -6.18 13.39 -3.08
CA LEU A 227 -6.51 12.93 -1.74
C LEU A 227 -8.03 12.95 -1.50
N VAL A 228 -8.72 14.02 -1.94
CA VAL A 228 -10.18 14.13 -1.83
C VAL A 228 -10.87 13.06 -2.68
N GLU A 229 -10.44 12.88 -3.93
CA GLU A 229 -10.95 11.86 -4.85
C GLU A 229 -10.85 10.47 -4.22
N MET A 230 -9.65 10.08 -3.77
CA MET A 230 -9.42 8.78 -3.14
C MET A 230 -10.21 8.61 -1.85
N PHE A 231 -10.33 9.65 -1.02
CA PHE A 231 -11.13 9.59 0.20
C PHE A 231 -12.62 9.34 -0.09
N VAL A 232 -13.18 10.04 -1.08
CA VAL A 232 -14.57 9.83 -1.52
C VAL A 232 -14.76 8.41 -2.05
N MET A 233 -13.85 7.92 -2.90
CA MET A 233 -13.94 6.55 -3.42
C MET A 233 -13.84 5.49 -2.33
N ILE A 234 -12.89 5.63 -1.39
CA ILE A 234 -12.71 4.71 -0.27
C ILE A 234 -13.98 4.65 0.58
N THR A 235 -14.54 5.81 0.95
CA THR A 235 -15.75 5.87 1.79
C THR A 235 -16.96 5.23 1.11
N LEU A 236 -17.17 5.49 -0.18
CA LEU A 236 -18.24 4.85 -0.97
C LEU A 236 -18.07 3.34 -1.07
N LEU A 237 -16.85 2.85 -1.30
CA LEU A 237 -16.56 1.42 -1.39
C LEU A 237 -16.78 0.70 -0.05
N ILE A 238 -16.40 1.32 1.07
CA ILE A 238 -16.66 0.75 2.40
C ILE A 238 -18.16 0.72 2.70
N ALA A 239 -18.89 1.80 2.41
CA ALA A 239 -20.34 1.86 2.59
C ALA A 239 -21.05 0.76 1.79
N ASN A 240 -20.65 0.58 0.53
CA ASN A 240 -21.15 -0.50 -0.32
C ASN A 240 -20.79 -1.90 0.21
N ALA A 241 -19.55 -2.10 0.71
CA ALA A 241 -19.13 -3.36 1.31
C ALA A 241 -19.99 -3.73 2.54
N CYS A 242 -20.26 -2.75 3.41
CA CYS A 242 -21.13 -2.95 4.57
C CYS A 242 -22.58 -3.28 4.16
N TYR A 243 -23.12 -2.55 3.18
CA TYR A 243 -24.47 -2.81 2.66
C TYR A 243 -24.60 -4.23 2.09
N ASN A 244 -23.65 -4.62 1.23
CA ASN A 244 -23.64 -5.94 0.60
C ASN A 244 -23.52 -7.07 1.63
N PHE A 245 -22.66 -6.90 2.64
CA PHE A 245 -22.49 -7.91 3.68
C PHE A 245 -23.72 -8.03 4.60
N LYS A 246 -24.43 -6.92 4.84
CA LYS A 246 -25.65 -6.93 5.66
C LYS A 246 -26.76 -7.79 5.03
N ILE A 247 -26.93 -7.68 3.71
CA ILE A 247 -28.03 -8.33 2.96
C ILE A 247 -27.66 -9.77 2.57
N LYS A 248 -26.38 -10.13 2.62
CA LYS A 248 -25.93 -11.48 2.25
C LYS A 248 -26.53 -12.56 3.17
N GLU A 249 -27.14 -13.56 2.55
CA GLU A 249 -27.57 -14.80 3.19
C GLU A 249 -26.37 -15.76 3.24
N PHE A 250 -26.15 -16.38 4.39
CA PHE A 250 -25.02 -17.27 4.70
C PHE A 250 -25.53 -18.65 5.06
#